data_AF-A0A969U9U9-F1
#
_entry.id   AF-A0A969U9U9-F1
#
_cell.length_a   1.000
_cell.length_b   1.000
_cell.length_c   1.000
_cell.angle_alpha   90.00
_cell.angle_beta   90.00
_cell.angle_gamma   90.00
#
_symmetry.space_group_name_H-M   'P 1'
#
loop_
_entity.id
_entity.type
_entity.pdbx_description
1 polymer ?
#
loop_
_entity_poly.entity_id
_entity_poly.type
_entity_poly.pdbx_seq_one_letter_code
_entity_poly.pdbx_strand_id
1 'polypeptide(L)'
;MLLVKPDIIGHSMGGAIAQLTAADLTSQIGNVVTFNSPGINNSTVTQFQQKGIPKNVTHYIVNGDLVSLAGQGYIPGSVVLQTYTDGTLVEPIFALNKHIQFAAGRRLLSAPPPGYTQANITVQESSDAGFNFNQETDFKEFIAAYQATPNNVANALTSRGSVEALRVSPGSSFLNLIQAARAVVALDQPNVLIGDRRDNVINGNQGNDQILGKGGNDLLRGGGGDDSIRGDGGNDQLIGDEENDILTGGGGRDRLIGVNTQATAPGQGERDQLQGGGDRDLFILGDNNQAYYDDGRRRDFALILDLQAIDKIQLSGSRSDYQIQDINLGTGTFLNEGARPELIGVVQNGANLNLNSNQFRFV
;
A
#
# COMPACT_ATOMS: atom_id res chain seq x y z
N MET A 1 -38.29 -15.62 15.73
CA MET A 1 -37.57 -16.16 16.90
C MET A 1 -36.74 -15.01 17.48
N LEU A 2 -37.03 -14.55 18.70
CA LEU A 2 -36.24 -13.48 19.33
C LEU A 2 -34.79 -13.97 19.48
N LEU A 3 -33.84 -13.24 18.90
CA LEU A 3 -32.42 -13.56 19.05
C LEU A 3 -32.03 -13.37 20.52
N VAL A 4 -31.68 -14.45 21.21
CA VAL A 4 -31.10 -14.37 22.54
C VAL A 4 -29.75 -13.68 22.40
N LYS A 5 -29.58 -12.54 23.07
CA LYS A 5 -28.34 -11.76 23.04
C LYS A 5 -27.17 -12.65 23.47
N PRO A 6 -26.04 -12.67 22.75
CA PRO A 6 -24.89 -13.46 23.15
C PRO A 6 -24.30 -12.93 24.46
N ASP A 7 -23.85 -13.84 25.31
CA ASP A 7 -23.17 -13.53 26.57
C ASP A 7 -21.71 -13.15 26.33
N ILE A 8 -21.10 -13.69 25.27
CA ILE A 8 -19.75 -13.33 24.82
C ILE A 8 -19.71 -13.16 23.30
N ILE A 9 -19.03 -12.09 22.87
CA ILE A 9 -18.69 -11.82 21.47
C ILE A 9 -17.19 -11.59 21.37
N GLY A 10 -16.56 -12.18 20.36
CA GLY A 10 -15.14 -11.93 20.09
C GLY A 10 -14.84 -11.83 18.60
N HIS A 11 -13.92 -10.93 18.24
CA HIS A 11 -13.44 -10.74 16.88
C HIS A 11 -11.94 -11.00 16.78
N SER A 12 -11.47 -11.64 15.70
CA SER A 12 -10.05 -11.93 15.50
C SER A 12 -9.47 -12.64 16.74
N MET A 13 -8.34 -12.18 17.30
CA MET A 13 -7.80 -12.70 18.55
C MET A 13 -8.78 -12.65 19.74
N GLY A 14 -9.67 -11.65 19.79
CA GLY A 14 -10.74 -11.58 20.79
C GLY A 14 -11.75 -12.73 20.65
N GLY A 15 -11.92 -13.28 19.45
CA GLY A 15 -12.68 -14.50 19.21
C GLY A 15 -12.02 -15.75 19.80
N ALA A 16 -10.69 -15.83 19.77
CA ALA A 16 -9.96 -16.93 20.40
C ALA A 16 -10.14 -16.89 21.91
N ILE A 17 -10.03 -15.70 22.50
CA ILE A 17 -10.26 -15.47 23.93
C ILE A 17 -11.70 -15.83 24.32
N ALA A 18 -12.69 -15.47 23.49
CA ALA A 18 -14.09 -15.84 23.70
C ALA A 18 -14.27 -17.37 23.74
N GLN A 19 -13.60 -18.11 22.87
CA GLN A 19 -13.65 -19.58 22.86
C GLN A 19 -12.99 -20.20 24.10
N LEU A 20 -11.82 -19.70 24.51
CA LEU A 20 -11.13 -20.15 25.73
C LEU A 20 -11.98 -19.89 26.97
N THR A 21 -12.55 -18.69 27.07
CA THR A 21 -13.41 -18.29 28.19
C THR A 21 -14.66 -19.15 28.26
N ALA A 22 -15.27 -19.46 27.11
CA ALA A 22 -16.41 -20.37 27.03
C ALA A 22 -16.04 -21.82 27.40
N ALA A 23 -14.81 -22.24 27.10
CA ALA A 23 -14.25 -23.53 27.46
C ALA A 23 -13.97 -23.68 28.96
N ASP A 24 -13.49 -22.63 29.62
CA ASP A 24 -13.16 -22.65 31.05
C ASP A 24 -14.38 -22.45 31.93
N LEU A 25 -15.18 -21.41 31.65
CA LEU A 25 -16.33 -20.99 32.45
C LEU A 25 -17.64 -21.56 31.88
N THR A 26 -17.63 -22.86 31.56
CA THR A 26 -18.66 -23.52 30.76
C THR A 26 -20.06 -23.41 31.39
N SER A 27 -20.18 -23.39 32.71
CA SER A 27 -21.45 -23.29 33.44
C SER A 27 -21.93 -21.85 33.71
N GLN A 28 -21.09 -20.83 33.49
CA GLN A 28 -21.38 -19.43 33.84
C GLN A 28 -21.70 -18.54 32.63
N ILE A 29 -21.37 -19.00 31.42
CA ILE A 29 -21.55 -18.27 30.16
C ILE A 29 -22.52 -19.04 29.27
N GLY A 30 -23.56 -18.38 28.77
CA GLY A 30 -24.48 -18.95 27.80
C GLY A 30 -23.98 -18.81 26.36
N ASN A 31 -24.62 -17.96 25.55
CA ASN A 31 -24.46 -17.95 24.10
C ASN A 31 -23.15 -17.27 23.66
N VAL A 32 -22.45 -17.85 22.69
CA VAL A 32 -21.14 -17.37 22.23
C VAL A 32 -21.17 -17.09 20.72
N VAL A 33 -20.66 -15.93 20.31
CA VAL A 33 -20.51 -15.60 18.89
C VAL A 33 -19.08 -15.15 18.62
N THR A 34 -18.45 -15.71 17.58
CA THR A 34 -17.12 -15.26 17.16
C THR A 34 -17.11 -14.84 15.70
N PHE A 35 -16.26 -13.87 15.37
CA PHE A 35 -16.07 -13.36 14.01
C PHE A 35 -14.60 -13.46 13.62
N ASN A 36 -14.33 -14.07 12.45
CA ASN A 36 -13.00 -14.18 11.84
C ASN A 36 -11.91 -14.57 12.85
N SER A 37 -12.26 -15.53 13.72
CA SER A 37 -11.43 -15.94 14.84
C SER A 37 -10.54 -17.10 14.40
N PRO A 38 -9.29 -17.17 14.89
CA PRO A 38 -8.55 -18.42 14.77
C PRO A 38 -9.28 -19.50 15.60
N GLY A 39 -9.04 -20.75 15.24
CA GLY A 39 -9.33 -21.89 16.11
C GLY A 39 -8.46 -21.86 17.36
N ILE A 40 -8.79 -22.73 18.31
CA ILE A 40 -8.02 -22.98 19.53
C ILE A 40 -7.33 -24.35 19.44
N ASN A 41 -6.60 -24.74 20.50
CA ASN A 41 -5.92 -26.03 20.57
C ASN A 41 -6.93 -27.19 20.72
N ASN A 42 -6.65 -28.34 20.10
CA ASN A 42 -7.48 -29.55 20.18
C ASN A 42 -7.71 -30.03 21.61
N SER A 43 -6.75 -29.83 22.50
CA SER A 43 -6.92 -30.18 23.92
C SER A 43 -8.07 -29.40 24.56
N THR A 44 -8.20 -28.10 24.26
CA THR A 44 -9.28 -27.25 24.76
C THR A 44 -10.62 -27.62 24.14
N VAL A 45 -10.66 -27.93 22.84
CA VAL A 45 -11.87 -28.42 22.16
C VAL A 45 -12.36 -29.72 22.81
N THR A 46 -11.44 -30.66 23.04
CA THR A 46 -11.73 -31.97 23.66
C THR A 46 -12.26 -31.80 25.09
N GLN A 47 -11.63 -30.92 25.88
CA GLN A 47 -12.08 -30.62 27.23
C GLN A 47 -13.50 -30.04 27.25
N PHE A 48 -13.83 -29.14 26.32
CA PHE A 48 -15.19 -28.60 26.21
C PHE A 48 -16.20 -29.68 25.85
N GLN A 49 -15.89 -30.55 24.88
CA GLN A 49 -16.77 -31.66 24.47
C GLN A 49 -17.05 -32.62 25.64
N GLN A 50 -16.03 -32.96 26.42
CA GLN A 50 -16.17 -33.85 27.60
C GLN A 50 -17.07 -33.27 28.69
N LYS A 51 -17.14 -31.93 28.82
CA LYS A 51 -18.05 -31.28 29.78
C LYS A 51 -19.53 -31.46 29.41
N GLY A 52 -19.85 -31.70 28.14
CA GLY A 52 -21.20 -32.10 27.69
C GLY A 52 -22.30 -31.06 27.90
N ILE A 53 -21.97 -29.80 28.21
CA ILE A 53 -22.95 -28.74 28.46
C ILE A 53 -23.42 -28.18 27.11
N PRO A 54 -24.72 -28.27 26.76
CA PRO A 54 -25.23 -27.72 25.51
C PRO A 54 -25.14 -26.19 25.53
N LYS A 55 -24.47 -25.62 24.53
CA LYS A 55 -24.37 -24.17 24.30
C LYS A 55 -24.76 -23.82 22.88
N ASN A 56 -25.36 -22.63 22.71
CA ASN A 56 -25.54 -22.06 21.39
C ASN A 56 -24.30 -21.24 21.02
N VAL A 57 -23.43 -21.83 20.21
CA VAL A 57 -22.22 -21.20 19.70
C VAL A 57 -22.35 -20.98 18.19
N THR A 58 -22.00 -19.80 17.71
CA THR A 58 -21.97 -19.49 16.27
C THR A 58 -20.66 -18.83 15.88
N HIS A 59 -19.93 -19.44 14.95
CA HIS A 59 -18.71 -18.91 14.38
C HIS A 59 -18.98 -18.35 12.99
N TYR A 60 -18.79 -17.04 12.80
CA TYR A 60 -18.82 -16.42 11.49
C TYR A 60 -17.40 -16.34 10.94
N ILE A 61 -17.18 -16.97 9.79
CA ILE A 61 -15.87 -17.03 9.14
C ILE A 61 -16.02 -16.45 7.75
N VAL A 62 -15.17 -15.49 7.40
CA VAL A 62 -15.01 -15.01 6.03
C VAL A 62 -14.03 -15.91 5.30
N ASN A 63 -14.41 -16.32 4.10
CA ASN A 63 -13.54 -17.08 3.23
C ASN A 63 -12.30 -16.23 2.87
N GLY A 64 -11.10 -16.80 2.94
CA GLY A 64 -9.84 -16.08 2.69
C GLY A 64 -9.28 -15.26 3.87
N ASP A 65 -9.98 -15.18 5.01
CA ASP A 65 -9.45 -14.53 6.20
C ASP A 65 -8.31 -15.36 6.83
N LEU A 66 -7.08 -14.84 6.76
CA LEU A 66 -5.88 -15.55 7.21
C LEU A 66 -5.87 -15.82 8.71
N VAL A 67 -6.53 -14.99 9.52
CA VAL A 67 -6.61 -15.20 10.97
C VAL A 67 -7.44 -16.45 11.27
N SER A 68 -8.50 -16.67 10.48
CA SER A 68 -9.41 -17.82 10.62
C SER A 68 -8.79 -19.17 10.19
N LEU A 69 -7.70 -19.11 9.43
CA LEU A 69 -6.92 -20.28 9.02
C LEU A 69 -6.05 -20.85 10.16
N ALA A 70 -5.71 -20.05 11.17
CA ALA A 70 -4.89 -20.47 12.30
C ALA A 70 -5.70 -21.24 13.35
N GLY A 71 -5.02 -22.03 14.19
CA GLY A 71 -5.61 -22.85 15.24
C GLY A 71 -6.00 -24.25 14.77
N GLN A 72 -6.22 -25.15 15.73
CA GLN A 72 -6.40 -26.59 15.45
C GLN A 72 -7.88 -27.01 15.34
N GLY A 73 -8.79 -26.26 15.95
CA GLY A 73 -10.23 -26.46 15.80
C GLY A 73 -11.06 -25.45 16.57
N TYR A 74 -12.38 -25.50 16.42
CA TYR A 74 -13.32 -24.63 17.14
C TYR A 74 -14.09 -25.43 18.20
N ILE A 75 -14.59 -24.74 19.24
CA ILE A 75 -15.55 -25.37 20.16
C ILE A 75 -16.85 -25.73 19.40
N PRO A 76 -17.54 -26.83 19.74
CA PRO A 76 -18.79 -27.26 19.13
C PRO A 76 -19.85 -26.14 19.02
N GLY A 77 -20.47 -26.03 17.84
CA GLY A 77 -21.41 -24.97 17.49
C GLY A 77 -21.83 -25.02 16.02
N SER A 78 -22.43 -23.93 15.56
CA SER A 78 -22.69 -23.69 14.14
C SER A 78 -21.55 -22.86 13.54
N VAL A 79 -21.19 -23.13 12.29
CA VAL A 79 -20.24 -22.30 11.54
C VAL A 79 -20.95 -21.74 10.32
N VAL A 80 -20.86 -20.42 10.15
CA VAL A 80 -21.39 -19.70 9.00
C VAL A 80 -20.20 -19.21 8.19
N LEU A 81 -19.97 -19.84 7.04
CA LEU A 81 -18.97 -19.40 6.08
C LEU A 81 -19.56 -18.33 5.17
N GLN A 82 -18.85 -17.23 5.01
CA GLN A 82 -19.22 -16.09 4.17
C GLN A 82 -18.21 -15.94 3.04
N THR A 83 -18.67 -15.97 1.80
CA THR A 83 -17.83 -15.90 0.58
C THR A 83 -18.26 -14.71 -0.26
N TYR A 84 -17.35 -13.99 -0.87
CA TYR A 84 -17.69 -12.85 -1.73
C TYR A 84 -18.46 -13.30 -2.98
N THR A 85 -19.41 -12.50 -3.45
CA THR A 85 -20.20 -12.82 -4.66
C THR A 85 -19.48 -12.46 -5.95
N ASP A 86 -18.60 -11.47 -5.92
CA ASP A 86 -17.83 -11.02 -7.07
C ASP A 86 -16.39 -11.51 -6.91
N GLY A 87 -16.10 -12.67 -7.47
CA GLY A 87 -14.77 -13.29 -7.43
C GLY A 87 -13.77 -12.64 -8.38
N THR A 88 -13.82 -11.31 -8.54
CA THR A 88 -12.88 -10.57 -9.41
C THR A 88 -12.22 -9.39 -8.72
N LEU A 89 -12.84 -8.75 -7.71
CA LEU A 89 -12.30 -7.60 -6.99
C LEU A 89 -12.93 -7.49 -5.60
N VAL A 90 -12.12 -7.59 -4.55
CA VAL A 90 -12.53 -7.14 -3.21
C VAL A 90 -11.78 -5.87 -2.87
N GLU A 91 -12.51 -4.77 -2.71
CA GLU A 91 -11.95 -3.55 -2.16
C GLU A 91 -11.76 -3.71 -0.62
N PRO A 92 -10.54 -3.53 -0.07
CA PRO A 92 -10.27 -3.67 1.36
C PRO A 92 -11.17 -2.80 2.27
N ILE A 93 -11.66 -1.67 1.73
CA ILE A 93 -12.63 -0.78 2.39
C ILE A 93 -13.99 -1.43 2.61
N PHE A 94 -14.43 -2.37 1.75
CA PHE A 94 -15.69 -3.10 1.94
C PHE A 94 -15.59 -4.13 3.08
N ALA A 95 -14.45 -4.81 3.22
CA ALA A 95 -14.18 -5.67 4.37
C ALA A 95 -14.16 -4.88 5.69
N LEU A 96 -13.61 -3.65 5.68
CA LEU A 96 -13.64 -2.72 6.81
C LEU A 96 -15.06 -2.19 7.10
N ASN A 97 -15.84 -1.86 6.06
CA ASN A 97 -17.23 -1.41 6.21
C ASN A 97 -18.14 -2.47 6.86
N LYS A 98 -17.86 -3.76 6.65
CA LYS A 98 -18.53 -4.85 7.39
C LYS A 98 -18.32 -4.76 8.91
N HIS A 99 -17.13 -4.34 9.35
CA HIS A 99 -16.80 -4.18 10.77
C HIS A 99 -17.56 -3.00 11.40
N ILE A 100 -17.77 -1.92 10.62
CA ILE A 100 -18.52 -0.74 11.06
C ILE A 100 -20.03 -1.02 11.12
N GLN A 101 -20.59 -1.81 10.20
CA GLN A 101 -22.03 -2.09 10.19
C GLN A 101 -22.52 -2.95 11.37
N PHE A 102 -21.63 -3.70 12.03
CA PHE A 102 -21.93 -4.37 13.30
C PHE A 102 -22.18 -3.36 14.43
N ALA A 103 -21.44 -2.24 14.47
CA ALA A 103 -21.63 -1.17 15.45
C ALA A 103 -22.92 -0.36 15.23
N ALA A 104 -23.45 -0.35 14.00
CA ALA A 104 -24.64 0.42 13.61
C ALA A 104 -25.98 -0.35 13.75
N GLY A 105 -26.01 -1.49 14.45
CA GLY A 105 -27.24 -2.21 14.78
C GLY A 105 -27.94 -2.91 13.60
N ARG A 106 -27.27 -3.08 12.45
CA ARG A 106 -27.81 -3.84 11.31
C ARG A 106 -27.56 -5.34 11.50
N ARG A 107 -28.63 -6.12 11.30
CA ARG A 107 -28.75 -7.55 11.59
C ARG A 107 -27.85 -8.41 10.67
N LEU A 108 -26.59 -8.59 11.06
CA LEU A 108 -25.67 -9.60 10.49
C LEU A 108 -26.14 -11.05 10.73
N LEU A 109 -27.13 -11.25 11.61
CA LEU A 109 -27.51 -12.56 12.16
C LEU A 109 -28.71 -13.22 11.44
N SER A 110 -29.22 -12.64 10.35
CA SER A 110 -30.34 -13.23 9.60
C SER A 110 -30.24 -13.17 8.07
N ALA A 111 -29.31 -12.37 7.51
CA ALA A 111 -29.08 -12.29 6.06
C ALA A 111 -27.60 -11.98 5.77
N PRO A 112 -27.03 -12.49 4.65
CA PRO A 112 -25.69 -12.10 4.23
C PRO A 112 -25.60 -10.59 3.97
N PRO A 113 -24.47 -9.95 4.31
CA PRO A 113 -24.22 -8.58 3.87
C PRO A 113 -24.28 -8.51 2.33
N PRO A 114 -24.68 -7.37 1.74
CA PRO A 114 -24.57 -7.17 0.29
C PRO A 114 -23.16 -7.50 -0.19
N GLY A 115 -23.05 -8.29 -1.27
CA GLY A 115 -21.76 -8.75 -1.80
C GLY A 115 -21.27 -10.08 -1.25
N TYR A 116 -22.05 -10.79 -0.42
CA TYR A 116 -21.68 -12.11 0.13
C TYR A 116 -22.74 -13.18 -0.12
N THR A 117 -22.27 -14.42 -0.26
CA THR A 117 -23.04 -15.64 -0.07
C THR A 117 -22.76 -16.21 1.33
N GLN A 118 -23.70 -16.98 1.87
CA GLN A 118 -23.56 -17.66 3.16
C GLN A 118 -23.83 -19.15 3.00
N ALA A 119 -22.97 -19.97 3.61
CA ALA A 119 -23.16 -21.40 3.76
C ALA A 119 -23.00 -21.80 5.22
N ASN A 120 -23.88 -22.67 5.70
CA ASN A 120 -23.69 -23.31 7.00
C ASN A 120 -22.80 -24.53 6.80
N ILE A 121 -21.68 -24.58 7.52
CA ILE A 121 -20.79 -25.75 7.59
C ILE A 121 -20.74 -26.25 9.03
N THR A 122 -20.32 -27.50 9.19
CA THR A 122 -20.11 -28.09 10.50
C THR A 122 -18.78 -27.62 11.09
N VAL A 123 -18.69 -27.63 12.43
CA VAL A 123 -17.41 -27.42 13.12
C VAL A 123 -16.37 -28.46 12.67
N GLN A 124 -16.80 -29.70 12.44
CA GLN A 124 -15.93 -30.76 11.94
C GLN A 124 -15.33 -30.42 10.58
N GLU A 125 -16.14 -29.96 9.62
CA GLU A 125 -15.66 -29.51 8.30
C GLU A 125 -14.69 -28.33 8.45
N SER A 126 -15.02 -27.31 9.25
CA SER A 126 -14.16 -26.13 9.45
C SER A 126 -12.85 -26.39 10.20
N SER A 127 -12.81 -27.48 10.99
CA SER A 127 -11.67 -27.89 11.80
C SER A 127 -10.82 -28.98 11.11
N ASP A 128 -11.24 -29.46 9.93
CA ASP A 128 -10.47 -30.43 9.16
C ASP A 128 -9.14 -29.83 8.72
N ALA A 129 -8.06 -30.61 8.78
CA ALA A 129 -6.73 -30.16 8.39
C ALA A 129 -6.64 -29.80 6.90
N GLY A 130 -7.46 -30.44 6.06
CA GLY A 130 -7.64 -30.15 4.65
C GLY A 130 -8.71 -29.09 4.36
N PHE A 131 -9.32 -28.47 5.38
CA PHE A 131 -10.25 -27.37 5.18
C PHE A 131 -9.54 -26.22 4.47
N ASN A 132 -10.07 -25.90 3.30
CA ASN A 132 -9.42 -25.08 2.29
C ASN A 132 -10.29 -23.86 1.96
N PHE A 133 -9.66 -22.69 1.93
CA PHE A 133 -10.30 -21.40 1.67
C PHE A 133 -10.11 -20.90 0.20
N ASN A 134 -9.53 -21.72 -0.69
CA ASN A 134 -9.01 -21.39 -2.04
C ASN A 134 -10.02 -20.92 -3.10
N GLN A 135 -11.27 -20.62 -2.75
CA GLN A 135 -12.23 -20.09 -3.73
C GLN A 135 -12.22 -18.56 -3.84
N GLU A 136 -11.32 -17.87 -3.11
CA GLU A 136 -11.21 -16.40 -3.12
C GLU A 136 -10.05 -15.87 -3.96
N THR A 137 -10.27 -14.73 -4.62
CA THR A 137 -9.28 -14.04 -5.46
C THR A 137 -8.21 -13.32 -4.66
N ASP A 138 -8.53 -12.71 -3.52
CA ASP A 138 -7.54 -11.99 -2.68
C ASP A 138 -6.49 -12.94 -2.12
N PHE A 139 -6.89 -14.14 -1.73
CA PHE A 139 -5.96 -15.17 -1.29
C PHE A 139 -5.10 -15.63 -2.47
N LYS A 140 -5.66 -15.76 -3.68
CA LYS A 140 -4.86 -16.09 -4.88
C LYS A 140 -3.91 -14.96 -5.29
N GLU A 141 -4.27 -13.69 -5.14
CA GLU A 141 -3.42 -12.53 -5.40
C GLU A 141 -2.31 -12.39 -4.35
N PHE A 142 -2.65 -12.53 -3.06
CA PHE A 142 -1.66 -12.60 -1.97
C PHE A 142 -0.67 -13.76 -2.17
N ILE A 143 -1.18 -14.93 -2.58
CA ILE A 143 -0.38 -16.12 -2.87
C ILE A 143 0.44 -15.93 -4.16
N ALA A 144 -0.09 -15.29 -5.20
CA ALA A 144 0.62 -14.99 -6.44
C ALA A 144 1.76 -13.98 -6.20
N ALA A 145 1.53 -12.94 -5.38
CA ALA A 145 2.58 -12.03 -4.91
C ALA A 145 3.69 -12.78 -4.15
N TYR A 146 3.34 -13.88 -3.48
CA TYR A 146 4.28 -14.73 -2.73
C TYR A 146 4.96 -15.82 -3.59
N GLN A 147 4.51 -16.10 -4.81
CA GLN A 147 5.15 -17.10 -5.69
C GLN A 147 6.56 -16.69 -6.16
N ALA A 148 7.01 -15.47 -5.85
CA ALA A 148 8.37 -14.99 -6.09
C ALA A 148 9.38 -15.37 -4.98
N THR A 149 8.98 -16.00 -3.87
CA THR A 149 9.88 -16.37 -2.76
C THR A 149 10.42 -17.80 -2.90
N PRO A 150 11.71 -18.09 -2.61
CA PRO A 150 12.31 -19.41 -2.84
C PRO A 150 11.73 -20.61 -2.05
N ASN A 151 10.69 -20.42 -1.23
CA ASN A 151 10.25 -21.40 -0.23
C ASN A 151 8.73 -21.61 -0.19
N ASN A 152 8.05 -21.82 -1.33
CA ASN A 152 6.72 -22.47 -1.42
C ASN A 152 5.66 -22.07 -0.34
N VAL A 153 5.66 -20.83 0.12
CA VAL A 153 4.78 -20.36 1.21
C VAL A 153 3.34 -20.26 0.73
N ALA A 154 3.20 -20.00 -0.57
CA ALA A 154 1.99 -20.21 -1.36
C ALA A 154 1.31 -21.56 -1.08
N ASN A 155 2.07 -22.65 -1.07
CA ASN A 155 1.54 -24.00 -0.82
C ASN A 155 1.26 -24.26 0.67
N ALA A 156 1.78 -23.41 1.55
CA ALA A 156 1.75 -23.60 2.98
C ALA A 156 0.60 -22.84 3.68
N LEU A 157 -0.09 -21.93 2.98
CA LEU A 157 -1.22 -21.17 3.53
C LEU A 157 -2.60 -21.65 3.03
N THR A 158 -2.66 -22.67 2.17
CA THR A 158 -3.90 -23.11 1.50
C THR A 158 -4.85 -23.92 2.37
N SER A 159 -4.42 -24.36 3.54
CA SER A 159 -5.25 -25.13 4.46
C SER A 159 -4.83 -24.92 5.91
N ARG A 160 -5.76 -25.20 6.83
CA ARG A 160 -5.50 -25.16 8.28
C ARG A 160 -4.28 -25.99 8.68
N GLY A 161 -4.18 -27.21 8.14
CA GLY A 161 -3.07 -28.11 8.45
C GLY A 161 -1.71 -27.55 8.03
N SER A 162 -1.63 -26.93 6.86
CA SER A 162 -0.38 -26.33 6.36
C SER A 162 0.02 -25.08 7.16
N VAL A 163 -0.94 -24.25 7.56
CA VAL A 163 -0.71 -23.07 8.41
C VAL A 163 -0.22 -23.49 9.81
N GLU A 164 -0.83 -24.53 10.39
CA GLU A 164 -0.38 -25.07 11.66
C GLU A 164 1.01 -25.70 11.58
N ALA A 165 1.33 -26.39 10.48
CA ALA A 165 2.68 -26.93 10.26
C ALA A 165 3.74 -25.83 10.18
N LEU A 166 3.45 -24.70 9.51
CA LEU A 166 4.32 -23.51 9.50
C LEU A 166 4.46 -22.87 10.88
N ARG A 167 3.38 -22.80 11.66
CA ARG A 167 3.39 -22.19 12.99
C ARG A 167 4.32 -22.90 13.96
N VAL A 168 4.40 -24.24 13.86
CA VAL A 168 5.16 -25.07 14.81
C VAL A 168 6.52 -25.54 14.29
N SER A 169 6.88 -25.20 13.04
CA SER A 169 8.16 -25.63 12.44
C SER A 169 9.36 -24.83 12.98
N PRO A 170 10.39 -25.49 13.53
CA PRO A 170 11.64 -24.84 13.93
C PRO A 170 12.40 -24.31 12.70
N GLY A 171 12.81 -23.04 12.72
CA GLY A 171 13.65 -22.44 11.66
C GLY A 171 12.93 -21.98 10.39
N SER A 172 11.64 -22.28 10.23
CA SER A 172 10.78 -21.82 9.11
C SER A 172 9.43 -21.26 9.60
N SER A 173 9.41 -20.77 10.84
CA SER A 173 8.23 -20.20 11.47
C SER A 173 7.71 -18.95 10.75
N PHE A 174 6.46 -18.56 11.05
CA PHE A 174 5.81 -17.34 10.57
C PHE A 174 6.71 -16.08 10.69
N LEU A 175 7.61 -16.05 11.67
CA LEU A 175 8.54 -14.95 11.91
C LEU A 175 9.66 -14.88 10.87
N ASN A 176 10.20 -16.04 10.44
CA ASN A 176 11.18 -16.11 9.35
C ASN A 176 10.52 -15.89 7.99
N LEU A 177 9.25 -16.26 7.85
CA LEU A 177 8.45 -15.94 6.66
C LEU A 177 8.19 -14.44 6.53
N ILE A 178 7.85 -13.73 7.62
CA ILE A 178 7.77 -12.28 7.61
C ILE A 178 9.13 -11.64 7.31
N GLN A 179 10.22 -12.17 7.85
CA GLN A 179 11.57 -11.68 7.52
C GLN A 179 11.97 -11.95 6.07
N ALA A 180 11.61 -13.11 5.51
CA ALA A 180 11.85 -13.45 4.12
C ALA A 180 10.94 -12.67 3.15
N ALA A 181 9.67 -12.45 3.51
CA ALA A 181 8.76 -11.59 2.76
C ALA A 181 9.24 -10.13 2.78
N ARG A 182 9.83 -9.65 3.88
CA ARG A 182 10.51 -8.34 3.91
C ARG A 182 11.74 -8.27 3.01
N ALA A 183 12.35 -9.40 2.66
CA ALA A 183 13.48 -9.49 1.75
C ALA A 183 13.07 -9.82 0.30
N VAL A 184 11.81 -10.21 0.05
CA VAL A 184 11.30 -10.69 -1.25
C VAL A 184 10.11 -9.87 -1.78
N VAL A 185 9.42 -9.07 -0.95
CA VAL A 185 8.80 -7.83 -1.40
C VAL A 185 9.97 -6.94 -1.77
N ALA A 186 10.49 -7.17 -2.97
CA ALA A 186 11.76 -6.67 -3.40
C ALA A 186 11.63 -5.17 -3.53
N LEU A 187 12.24 -4.46 -2.59
CA LEU A 187 12.49 -3.04 -2.65
C LEU A 187 13.40 -2.67 -3.83
N ASP A 188 13.76 -3.60 -4.72
CA ASP A 188 14.69 -3.40 -5.84
C ASP A 188 14.06 -3.84 -7.19
N GLN A 189 12.75 -4.10 -7.24
CA GLN A 189 12.07 -4.57 -8.46
C GLN A 189 11.07 -3.51 -8.95
N PRO A 190 10.96 -3.30 -10.28
CA PRO A 190 9.92 -2.48 -10.87
C PRO A 190 8.51 -2.77 -10.32
N ASN A 191 7.83 -1.76 -9.81
CA ASN A 191 6.47 -1.81 -9.30
C ASN A 191 5.52 -1.02 -10.21
N VAL A 192 4.24 -1.39 -10.18
CA VAL A 192 3.16 -0.59 -10.77
C VAL A 192 2.21 -0.20 -9.64
N LEU A 193 2.27 1.06 -9.23
CA LEU A 193 1.53 1.61 -8.10
C LEU A 193 0.44 2.56 -8.62
N ILE A 194 -0.80 2.34 -8.18
CA ILE A 194 -1.95 3.06 -8.70
C ILE A 194 -2.81 3.56 -7.54
N GLY A 195 -2.97 4.88 -7.46
CA GLY A 195 -3.87 5.60 -6.55
C GLY A 195 -5.35 5.49 -6.91
N ASP A 196 -6.17 6.29 -6.24
CA ASP A 196 -7.62 6.36 -6.43
C ASP A 196 -8.13 7.79 -6.72
N ARG A 197 -9.25 8.23 -6.15
CA ARG A 197 -9.81 9.58 -6.40
C ARG A 197 -9.66 10.50 -5.18
N ARG A 198 -8.87 10.07 -4.21
CA ARG A 198 -8.64 10.73 -2.93
C ARG A 198 -7.13 10.96 -2.80
N ASP A 199 -6.77 11.90 -1.95
CA ASP A 199 -5.39 12.17 -1.58
C ASP A 199 -4.66 10.87 -1.17
N ASN A 200 -3.58 10.56 -1.87
CA ASN A 200 -2.76 9.38 -1.68
C ASN A 200 -1.33 9.74 -1.29
N VAL A 201 -0.68 8.80 -0.58
CA VAL A 201 0.75 8.85 -0.29
C VAL A 201 1.33 7.54 -0.84
N ILE A 202 2.12 7.63 -1.90
CA ILE A 202 2.68 6.48 -2.62
C ILE A 202 4.20 6.61 -2.65
N ASN A 203 4.90 5.51 -2.36
CA ASN A 203 6.36 5.39 -2.42
C ASN A 203 6.74 4.15 -3.24
N GLY A 204 7.46 4.35 -4.34
CA GLY A 204 7.97 3.29 -5.23
C GLY A 204 9.01 2.39 -4.54
N ASN A 205 9.86 3.00 -3.72
CA ASN A 205 10.97 2.39 -2.99
C ASN A 205 12.22 2.23 -3.86
N GLN A 206 12.60 1.05 -4.33
CA GLN A 206 13.61 0.98 -5.39
C GLN A 206 13.22 0.02 -6.49
N GLY A 207 13.92 0.19 -7.62
CA GLY A 207 13.54 -0.40 -8.90
C GLY A 207 12.84 0.64 -9.76
N ASN A 208 12.78 0.39 -11.06
CA ASN A 208 12.22 1.33 -12.02
C ASN A 208 10.68 1.24 -12.01
N ASP A 209 10.04 2.11 -11.25
CA ASP A 209 8.62 2.05 -10.90
C ASP A 209 7.73 2.86 -11.84
N GLN A 210 6.46 2.47 -11.89
CA GLN A 210 5.39 3.22 -12.54
C GLN A 210 4.36 3.62 -11.50
N ILE A 211 4.18 4.92 -11.28
CA ILE A 211 3.31 5.47 -10.25
C ILE A 211 2.24 6.35 -10.90
N LEU A 212 0.96 6.04 -10.63
CA LEU A 212 -0.19 6.80 -11.14
C LEU A 212 -1.08 7.27 -9.97
N GLY A 213 -1.15 8.58 -9.72
CA GLY A 213 -1.96 9.20 -8.66
C GLY A 213 -3.48 9.19 -8.95
N LYS A 214 -3.85 9.38 -10.22
CA LYS A 214 -5.22 9.53 -10.75
C LYS A 214 -5.92 10.81 -10.33
N GLY A 215 -6.39 10.90 -9.09
CA GLY A 215 -7.26 11.99 -8.67
C GLY A 215 -7.13 12.26 -7.19
N GLY A 216 -7.13 13.52 -6.77
CA GLY A 216 -6.85 13.90 -5.38
C GLY A 216 -5.59 14.75 -5.32
N ASN A 217 -5.21 15.23 -4.15
CA ASN A 217 -3.91 15.91 -3.98
C ASN A 217 -2.92 14.90 -3.43
N ASP A 218 -2.06 14.38 -4.29
CA ASP A 218 -1.21 13.24 -3.99
C ASP A 218 0.21 13.64 -3.60
N LEU A 219 0.84 12.80 -2.78
CA LEU A 219 2.28 12.79 -2.56
C LEU A 219 2.83 11.51 -3.18
N LEU A 220 3.51 11.65 -4.31
CA LEU A 220 4.06 10.56 -5.10
C LEU A 220 5.58 10.63 -5.08
N ARG A 221 6.22 9.53 -4.68
CA ARG A 221 7.66 9.41 -4.57
C ARG A 221 8.14 8.16 -5.31
N GLY A 222 9.10 8.32 -6.21
CA GLY A 222 9.75 7.25 -6.96
C GLY A 222 10.63 6.40 -6.05
N GLY A 223 11.75 6.97 -5.65
CA GLY A 223 12.69 6.32 -4.74
C GLY A 223 14.03 6.11 -5.44
N GLY A 224 14.51 4.87 -5.55
CA GLY A 224 15.72 4.57 -6.32
C GLY A 224 15.40 3.84 -7.62
N GLY A 225 16.11 4.16 -8.70
CA GLY A 225 15.85 3.63 -10.03
C GLY A 225 15.20 4.66 -10.96
N ASP A 226 15.16 4.36 -12.26
CA ASP A 226 14.59 5.28 -13.23
C ASP A 226 13.05 5.15 -13.24
N ASP A 227 12.34 6.09 -12.61
CA ASP A 227 10.89 6.00 -12.36
C ASP A 227 10.03 6.79 -13.35
N SER A 228 8.77 6.36 -13.48
CA SER A 228 7.73 7.09 -14.21
C SER A 228 6.57 7.44 -13.28
N ILE A 229 6.43 8.73 -12.97
CA ILE A 229 5.47 9.23 -11.99
C ILE A 229 4.46 10.16 -12.68
N ARG A 230 3.17 9.90 -12.47
CA ARG A 230 2.08 10.69 -13.03
C ARG A 230 1.04 11.05 -11.97
N GLY A 231 0.84 12.35 -11.71
CA GLY A 231 -0.17 12.87 -10.76
C GLY A 231 -1.61 12.75 -11.26
N ASP A 232 -1.79 13.00 -12.57
CA ASP A 232 -3.08 13.09 -13.27
C ASP A 232 -3.92 14.31 -12.85
N GLY A 233 -4.63 14.29 -11.73
CA GLY A 233 -5.65 15.30 -11.44
C GLY A 233 -5.70 15.72 -9.99
N GLY A 234 -5.36 16.98 -9.72
CA GLY A 234 -5.35 17.58 -8.39
C GLY A 234 -4.08 18.37 -8.18
N ASN A 235 -3.78 18.80 -6.96
CA ASN A 235 -2.52 19.53 -6.71
C ASN A 235 -1.53 18.56 -6.09
N ASP A 236 -0.67 18.00 -6.93
CA ASP A 236 0.18 16.90 -6.57
C ASP A 236 1.60 17.36 -6.23
N GLN A 237 2.27 16.57 -5.39
CA GLN A 237 3.70 16.69 -5.14
C GLN A 237 4.39 15.44 -5.65
N LEU A 238 5.15 15.58 -6.73
CA LEU A 238 5.90 14.52 -7.38
C LEU A 238 7.38 14.67 -7.04
N ILE A 239 7.98 13.58 -6.54
CA ILE A 239 9.38 13.48 -6.16
C ILE A 239 9.99 12.28 -6.87
N GLY A 240 10.96 12.47 -7.76
CA GLY A 240 11.67 11.38 -8.42
C GLY A 240 12.56 10.60 -7.44
N ASP A 241 13.36 11.36 -6.67
CA ASP A 241 14.41 10.91 -5.76
C ASP A 241 15.76 10.62 -6.45
N GLU A 242 16.20 9.37 -6.55
CA GLU A 242 17.52 9.00 -7.08
C GLU A 242 17.39 8.55 -8.54
N GLU A 243 18.47 8.69 -9.33
CA GLU A 243 18.52 8.30 -10.76
C GLU A 243 17.70 9.20 -11.72
N ASN A 244 17.26 8.71 -12.89
CA ASN A 244 16.68 9.57 -13.94
C ASN A 244 15.18 9.30 -14.11
N ASP A 245 14.38 10.29 -13.73
CA ASP A 245 12.94 10.12 -13.62
C ASP A 245 12.15 10.87 -14.69
N ILE A 246 10.92 10.41 -14.91
CA ILE A 246 9.91 11.08 -15.73
C ILE A 246 8.73 11.45 -14.84
N LEU A 247 8.57 12.74 -14.58
CA LEU A 247 7.50 13.29 -13.75
C LEU A 247 6.49 14.06 -14.62
N THR A 248 5.23 13.66 -14.54
CA THR A 248 4.10 14.33 -15.21
C THR A 248 3.06 14.75 -14.17
N GLY A 249 2.91 16.05 -13.91
CA GLY A 249 1.92 16.60 -12.97
C GLY A 249 0.50 16.28 -13.43
N GLY A 250 0.07 16.92 -14.52
CA GLY A 250 -1.24 16.69 -15.13
C GLY A 250 -2.13 17.93 -15.06
N GLY A 251 -3.29 17.80 -14.44
CA GLY A 251 -4.19 18.93 -14.19
C GLY A 251 -4.15 19.32 -12.73
N GLY A 252 -4.19 20.62 -12.44
CA GLY A 252 -4.04 21.20 -11.11
C GLY A 252 -2.66 21.82 -10.89
N ARG A 253 -2.35 22.25 -9.66
CA ARG A 253 -1.13 23.02 -9.37
C ARG A 253 -0.07 22.14 -8.75
N ASP A 254 0.81 21.63 -9.59
CA ASP A 254 1.72 20.58 -9.19
C ASP A 254 3.08 21.12 -8.76
N ARG A 255 3.75 20.36 -7.90
CA ARG A 255 5.13 20.60 -7.46
C ARG A 255 5.98 19.43 -7.90
N LEU A 256 6.88 19.68 -8.84
CA LEU A 256 7.75 18.67 -9.42
C LEU A 256 9.18 18.86 -8.91
N ILE A 257 9.73 17.82 -8.28
CA ILE A 257 11.09 17.74 -7.79
C ILE A 257 11.69 16.46 -8.36
N GLY A 258 12.66 16.54 -9.29
CA GLY A 258 13.30 15.33 -9.80
C GLY A 258 14.12 14.62 -8.73
N VAL A 259 14.79 15.38 -7.87
CA VAL A 259 15.87 14.87 -7.02
C VAL A 259 15.47 14.48 -5.60
N ASN A 260 16.32 13.68 -4.95
CA ASN A 260 16.26 13.44 -3.51
C ASN A 260 16.78 14.67 -2.75
N THR A 261 15.86 15.53 -2.30
CA THR A 261 16.17 16.78 -1.56
C THR A 261 16.94 16.57 -0.25
N GLN A 262 16.98 15.35 0.28
CA GLN A 262 17.73 15.02 1.51
C GLN A 262 19.14 14.50 1.22
N ALA A 263 19.48 14.27 -0.04
CA ALA A 263 20.83 13.90 -0.45
C ALA A 263 21.82 15.05 -0.18
N THR A 264 23.08 14.70 0.06
CA THR A 264 24.15 15.69 0.22
C THR A 264 24.44 16.46 -1.07
N ALA A 265 24.14 15.87 -2.22
CA ALA A 265 24.27 16.48 -3.55
C ALA A 265 23.05 16.06 -4.40
N PRO A 266 21.88 16.69 -4.23
CA PRO A 266 20.67 16.33 -4.96
C PRO A 266 20.84 16.57 -6.46
N GLY A 267 20.49 15.60 -7.31
CA GLY A 267 20.63 15.74 -8.75
C GLY A 267 21.96 15.26 -9.31
N GLN A 268 22.89 14.78 -8.47
CA GLN A 268 24.24 14.48 -8.91
C GLN A 268 24.26 13.38 -9.99
N GLY A 269 24.55 13.78 -11.22
CA GLY A 269 24.59 12.87 -12.37
C GLY A 269 23.23 12.44 -12.92
N GLU A 270 22.15 13.07 -12.45
CA GLU A 270 20.75 12.77 -12.78
C GLU A 270 20.23 13.66 -13.93
N ARG A 271 19.33 13.12 -14.74
CA ARG A 271 18.64 13.86 -15.81
C ARG A 271 17.16 13.56 -15.82
N ASP A 272 16.42 14.35 -15.07
CA ASP A 272 14.99 14.18 -14.94
C ASP A 272 14.22 14.92 -16.02
N GLN A 273 13.08 14.36 -16.41
CA GLN A 273 12.13 14.98 -17.32
C GLN A 273 10.92 15.43 -16.52
N LEU A 274 10.64 16.72 -16.55
CA LEU A 274 9.55 17.34 -15.79
C LEU A 274 8.53 17.93 -16.75
N GLN A 275 7.28 17.51 -16.59
CA GLN A 275 6.13 18.01 -17.33
C GLN A 275 5.03 18.45 -16.35
N GLY A 276 4.70 19.74 -16.31
CA GLY A 276 3.72 20.29 -15.38
C GLY A 276 2.29 20.01 -15.82
N GLY A 277 1.99 20.29 -17.10
CA GLY A 277 0.65 20.20 -17.66
C GLY A 277 0.08 21.57 -18.02
N GLY A 278 -1.24 21.72 -17.89
CA GLY A 278 -1.99 22.88 -18.39
C GLY A 278 -2.21 24.01 -17.39
N ASP A 279 -2.03 23.72 -16.11
CA ASP A 279 -2.36 24.59 -14.99
C ASP A 279 -1.08 25.26 -14.44
N ARG A 280 -1.11 25.83 -13.24
CA ARG A 280 0.04 26.56 -12.68
C ARG A 280 0.92 25.61 -11.89
N ASP A 281 2.10 25.33 -12.43
CA ASP A 281 3.03 24.37 -11.84
C ASP A 281 4.30 25.04 -11.30
N LEU A 282 4.99 24.30 -10.43
CA LEU A 282 6.25 24.68 -9.82
C LEU A 282 7.29 23.58 -10.05
N PHE A 283 8.26 23.88 -10.92
CA PHE A 283 9.47 23.08 -11.12
C PHE A 283 10.52 23.51 -10.10
N ILE A 284 11.00 22.59 -9.26
CA ILE A 284 11.90 22.91 -8.15
C ILE A 284 13.31 22.38 -8.47
N LEU A 285 14.22 23.31 -8.73
CA LEU A 285 15.63 23.05 -9.07
C LEU A 285 16.57 23.56 -7.95
N GLY A 286 16.03 23.84 -6.76
CA GLY A 286 16.78 24.27 -5.59
C GLY A 286 15.88 24.67 -4.42
N ASP A 287 16.46 24.71 -3.23
CA ASP A 287 15.83 25.16 -2.00
C ASP A 287 16.66 26.27 -1.30
N ASN A 288 16.29 26.64 -0.08
CA ASN A 288 16.96 27.71 0.67
C ASN A 288 18.44 27.40 1.01
N ASN A 289 18.86 26.14 0.88
CA ASN A 289 20.18 25.68 1.28
C ASN A 289 21.09 25.46 0.07
N GLN A 290 20.56 24.95 -1.04
CA GLN A 290 21.37 24.58 -2.21
C GLN A 290 20.58 24.53 -3.52
N ALA A 291 21.29 24.71 -4.63
CA ALA A 291 20.81 24.35 -5.96
C ALA A 291 20.86 22.83 -6.14
N TYR A 292 19.98 22.29 -6.98
CA TYR A 292 19.95 20.88 -7.37
C TYR A 292 20.66 20.71 -8.73
N TYR A 293 21.09 19.48 -9.02
CA TYR A 293 21.93 19.16 -10.20
C TYR A 293 23.27 19.90 -10.21
N ASP A 294 23.78 20.21 -9.02
CA ASP A 294 25.05 20.89 -8.83
C ASP A 294 26.15 19.85 -8.48
N ASP A 295 26.75 19.22 -9.50
CA ASP A 295 27.88 18.29 -9.33
C ASP A 295 29.24 18.86 -9.81
N GLY A 296 29.26 20.13 -10.23
CA GLY A 296 30.39 20.81 -10.86
C GLY A 296 30.73 20.32 -12.28
N ARG A 297 29.83 19.59 -12.95
CA ARG A 297 29.93 19.15 -14.36
C ARG A 297 28.59 19.26 -15.09
N ARG A 298 28.62 19.72 -16.34
CA ARG A 298 27.43 19.90 -17.21
C ARG A 298 26.74 18.65 -17.75
N ARG A 299 26.50 17.61 -16.94
CA ARG A 299 25.94 16.32 -17.41
C ARG A 299 24.58 15.99 -16.83
N ASP A 300 24.27 16.56 -15.68
CA ASP A 300 23.03 16.51 -14.93
C ASP A 300 22.22 17.79 -15.13
N PHE A 301 20.90 17.66 -15.19
CA PHE A 301 19.96 18.79 -15.29
C PHE A 301 18.51 18.30 -15.28
N ALA A 302 17.59 19.13 -14.78
CA ALA A 302 16.17 18.95 -15.05
C ALA A 302 15.80 19.43 -16.46
N LEU A 303 15.19 18.57 -17.27
CA LEU A 303 14.59 18.90 -18.56
C LEU A 303 13.10 19.23 -18.37
N ILE A 304 12.74 20.49 -18.50
CA ILE A 304 11.35 20.97 -18.44
C ILE A 304 10.76 20.97 -19.86
N LEU A 305 9.73 20.16 -20.07
CA LEU A 305 9.18 19.87 -21.39
C LEU A 305 8.12 20.89 -21.86
N ASP A 306 7.35 21.47 -20.93
CA ASP A 306 6.13 22.22 -21.24
C ASP A 306 5.96 23.53 -20.46
N LEU A 307 7.06 24.19 -20.07
CA LEU A 307 7.01 25.46 -19.33
C LEU A 307 6.08 26.49 -20.00
N GLN A 308 5.06 26.91 -19.27
CA GLN A 308 4.11 27.94 -19.66
C GLN A 308 4.35 29.26 -18.92
N ALA A 309 3.70 30.33 -19.38
CA ALA A 309 3.82 31.66 -18.75
C ALA A 309 3.28 31.71 -17.31
N ILE A 310 2.38 30.79 -16.96
CA ILE A 310 1.79 30.71 -15.62
C ILE A 310 2.71 29.99 -14.63
N ASP A 311 3.60 29.13 -15.10
CA ASP A 311 4.45 28.28 -14.29
C ASP A 311 5.59 29.03 -13.62
N LYS A 312 6.28 28.32 -12.73
CA LYS A 312 7.43 28.82 -11.99
C LYS A 312 8.55 27.79 -11.98
N ILE A 313 9.77 28.28 -12.11
CA ILE A 313 11.01 27.58 -11.83
C ILE A 313 11.55 28.15 -10.52
N GLN A 314 11.71 27.31 -9.50
CA GLN A 314 12.34 27.67 -8.23
C GLN A 314 13.84 27.40 -8.29
N LEU A 315 14.63 28.40 -7.90
CA LEU A 315 16.09 28.36 -7.82
C LEU A 315 16.56 28.82 -6.43
N SER A 316 17.70 28.31 -5.98
CA SER A 316 18.31 28.68 -4.70
C SER A 316 19.02 30.04 -4.79
N GLY A 317 19.00 30.84 -3.73
CA GLY A 317 19.84 32.04 -3.63
C GLY A 317 19.27 33.24 -4.39
N SER A 318 20.05 33.86 -5.27
CA SER A 318 19.69 35.12 -5.92
C SER A 318 19.83 35.06 -7.43
N ARG A 319 19.16 35.98 -8.10
CA ARG A 319 19.22 36.09 -9.56
C ARG A 319 20.65 36.22 -10.11
N SER A 320 21.55 36.92 -9.43
CA SER A 320 22.93 37.13 -9.90
C SER A 320 23.74 35.84 -9.96
N ASP A 321 23.28 34.81 -9.25
CA ASP A 321 23.94 33.51 -9.19
C ASP A 321 23.66 32.70 -10.46
N TYR A 322 22.82 33.19 -11.38
CA TYR A 322 22.44 32.45 -12.58
C TYR A 322 22.65 33.23 -13.87
N GLN A 323 22.75 32.50 -14.97
CA GLN A 323 22.69 33.02 -16.33
C GLN A 323 21.86 32.10 -17.23
N ILE A 324 21.30 32.66 -18.29
CA ILE A 324 20.50 31.92 -19.28
C ILE A 324 21.25 31.90 -20.60
N GLN A 325 21.32 30.72 -21.23
CA GLN A 325 21.98 30.55 -22.52
C GLN A 325 21.24 29.52 -23.37
N ASP A 326 21.02 29.83 -24.64
CA ASP A 326 20.50 28.87 -25.61
C ASP A 326 21.54 27.79 -25.93
N ILE A 327 21.09 26.55 -25.91
CA ILE A 327 21.86 25.34 -26.20
C ILE A 327 21.08 24.46 -27.19
N ASN A 328 21.72 23.40 -27.71
CA ASN A 328 21.08 22.53 -28.70
C ASN A 328 19.80 21.85 -28.21
N LEU A 329 19.63 21.69 -26.88
CA LEU A 329 18.48 21.04 -26.26
C LEU A 329 17.34 22.01 -25.89
N GLY A 330 17.53 23.31 -26.01
CA GLY A 330 16.58 24.33 -25.56
C GLY A 330 17.28 25.52 -24.91
N THR A 331 16.62 26.18 -23.96
CA THR A 331 17.20 27.30 -23.23
C THR A 331 17.66 26.84 -21.84
N GLY A 332 18.97 26.89 -21.60
CA GLY A 332 19.60 26.40 -20.39
C GLY A 332 19.68 27.46 -19.29
N THR A 333 19.44 27.03 -18.05
CA THR A 333 19.70 27.77 -16.82
C THR A 333 21.01 27.29 -16.21
N PHE A 334 21.96 28.20 -16.09
CA PHE A 334 23.29 27.90 -15.58
C PHE A 334 23.53 28.59 -14.23
N LEU A 335 24.05 27.85 -13.25
CA LEU A 335 24.56 28.34 -11.98
C LEU A 335 25.98 28.88 -12.18
N ASN A 336 26.23 30.11 -11.73
CA ASN A 336 27.51 30.80 -11.85
C ASN A 336 28.43 30.37 -10.71
N GLU A 337 29.12 29.25 -10.90
CA GLU A 337 30.13 28.77 -9.97
C GLU A 337 31.49 28.52 -10.62
N GLY A 338 32.55 28.72 -9.82
CA GLY A 338 33.93 28.50 -10.23
C GLY A 338 34.34 29.25 -11.51
N ALA A 339 35.09 28.56 -12.38
CA ALA A 339 35.59 29.11 -13.65
C ALA A 339 34.65 28.85 -14.84
N ARG A 340 33.64 27.98 -14.68
CA ARG A 340 32.71 27.57 -15.73
C ARG A 340 31.33 27.38 -15.11
N PRO A 341 30.32 28.13 -15.56
CA PRO A 341 28.96 27.97 -15.04
C PRO A 341 28.41 26.56 -15.29
N GLU A 342 27.65 26.06 -14.33
CA GLU A 342 27.11 24.69 -14.30
C GLU A 342 25.68 24.67 -14.83
N LEU A 343 25.29 23.68 -15.65
CA LEU A 343 23.95 23.58 -16.23
C LEU A 343 23.04 22.81 -15.27
N ILE A 344 22.02 23.45 -14.71
CA ILE A 344 21.13 22.80 -13.73
C ILE A 344 19.71 22.54 -14.26
N GLY A 345 19.35 23.18 -15.38
CA GLY A 345 18.02 23.04 -15.96
C GLY A 345 17.96 23.46 -17.42
N VAL A 346 17.10 22.80 -18.19
CA VAL A 346 16.86 23.08 -19.61
C VAL A 346 15.37 23.18 -19.86
N VAL A 347 14.95 24.23 -20.56
CA VAL A 347 13.56 24.37 -21.03
C VAL A 347 13.53 24.11 -22.53
N GLN A 348 12.87 23.02 -22.96
CA GLN A 348 12.95 22.53 -24.34
C GLN A 348 12.44 23.54 -25.37
N ASN A 349 11.38 24.29 -25.04
CA ASN A 349 10.78 25.33 -25.88
C ASN A 349 10.88 26.73 -25.26
N GLY A 350 11.96 26.99 -24.51
CA GLY A 350 12.16 28.20 -23.68
C GLY A 350 12.45 29.50 -24.42
N ALA A 351 11.90 29.72 -25.62
CA ALA A 351 12.15 30.94 -26.38
C ALA A 351 11.82 32.19 -25.55
N ASN A 352 12.80 33.08 -25.38
CA ASN A 352 12.73 34.31 -24.57
C ASN A 352 12.71 34.11 -23.04
N LEU A 353 13.14 32.95 -22.53
CA LEU A 353 13.32 32.76 -21.09
C LEU A 353 14.31 33.80 -20.53
N ASN A 354 13.91 34.45 -19.45
CA ASN A 354 14.64 35.59 -18.89
C ASN A 354 14.55 35.54 -17.36
N LEU A 355 15.68 35.71 -16.66
CA LEU A 355 15.74 35.66 -15.18
C LEU A 355 14.95 36.78 -14.47
N ASN A 356 14.55 37.84 -15.17
CA ASN A 356 13.61 38.85 -14.66
C ASN A 356 12.19 38.70 -15.22
N SER A 357 11.88 37.60 -15.90
CA SER A 357 10.50 37.18 -16.08
C SER A 357 9.89 36.80 -14.72
N ASN A 358 8.57 36.80 -14.66
CA ASN A 358 7.86 36.29 -13.49
C ASN A 358 7.96 34.76 -13.37
N GLN A 359 8.55 34.04 -14.32
CA GLN A 359 8.65 32.58 -14.31
C GLN A 359 9.74 32.08 -13.35
N PHE A 360 10.65 32.93 -12.87
CA PHE A 360 11.64 32.54 -11.87
C PHE A 360 11.22 32.97 -10.47
N ARG A 361 11.40 32.06 -9.52
CA ARG A 361 11.30 32.29 -8.09
C ARG A 361 12.64 31.93 -7.45
N PHE A 362 13.22 32.88 -6.74
CA PHE A 362 14.45 32.66 -5.96
C PHE A 362 14.07 32.50 -4.48
N VAL A 363 14.69 31.54 -3.79
CA VAL A 363 14.40 31.22 -2.38
C VAL A 363 15.64 31.26 -1.50
#